data_AF-A0A931NXC5-F1
#
_entry.id   AF-A0A931NXC5-F1
#
_cell.length_a   1.000
_cell.length_b   1.000
_cell.length_c   1.000
_cell.angle_alpha   90.00
_cell.angle_beta   90.00
_cell.angle_gamma   90.00
#
_symmetry.space_group_name_H-M   'P 1'
#
loop_
_entity.id
_entity.type
_entity.pdbx_description
1 polymer ?
#
loop_
_entity_poly.entity_id
_entity_poly.type
_entity_poly.pdbx_seq_one_letter_code
_entity_poly.pdbx_strand_id
1 'polypeptide(L)'
;MNRDSALDDLAFMVGCQMMGPDGRRALRISLLYDMGEKAPASPELAVLWDEDRLIRGEREPVTVYDRWVLARARDEAERPLFDEHFWRMRRADLEHAGFAPDEARDVIAAIRKSLGNAPAIGNDEGDQHGNFRKVA
;
A
#
# COMPACT_ATOMS: atom_id res chain seq x y z
N MET A 1 18.72 13.74 -6.23
CA MET A 1 18.41 12.32 -6.49
C MET A 1 19.00 11.97 -7.85
N ASN A 2 19.71 10.86 -7.97
CA ASN A 2 20.22 10.42 -9.27
C ASN A 2 19.18 9.51 -9.97
N ARG A 3 19.45 9.15 -11.21
CA ARG A 3 18.51 8.37 -12.03
C ARG A 3 18.27 6.96 -11.48
N ASP A 4 19.29 6.32 -10.93
CA ASP A 4 19.18 4.95 -10.39
C ASP A 4 18.30 4.94 -9.13
N SER A 5 18.55 5.85 -8.19
CA SER A 5 17.72 6.00 -6.98
C SER A 5 16.26 6.32 -7.32
N ALA A 6 16.00 7.07 -8.40
CA ALA A 6 14.63 7.34 -8.83
C ALA A 6 13.90 6.10 -9.36
N LEU A 7 14.63 5.17 -9.99
CA LEU A 7 14.08 3.88 -10.41
C LEU A 7 13.85 2.96 -9.22
N ASP A 8 14.75 2.96 -8.23
CA ASP A 8 14.58 2.21 -6.98
C ASP A 8 13.36 2.72 -6.21
N ASP A 9 13.21 4.03 -6.07
CA ASP A 9 12.05 4.66 -5.41
C ASP A 9 10.75 4.38 -6.18
N LEU A 10 10.79 4.38 -7.52
CA LEU A 10 9.66 4.00 -8.34
C LEU A 10 9.25 2.54 -8.10
N ALA A 11 10.21 1.61 -8.11
CA ALA A 11 9.96 0.20 -7.85
C ALA A 11 9.39 -0.02 -6.45
N PHE A 12 9.95 0.65 -5.44
CA PHE A 12 9.45 0.60 -4.07
C PHE A 12 8.00 1.10 -3.98
N MET A 13 7.70 2.25 -4.58
CA MET A 13 6.36 2.84 -4.54
C MET A 13 5.32 2.02 -5.30
N VAL A 14 5.69 1.41 -6.44
CA VAL A 14 4.84 0.44 -7.14
C VAL A 14 4.59 -0.77 -6.24
N GLY A 15 5.62 -1.32 -5.59
CA GLY A 15 5.50 -2.43 -4.65
C GLY A 15 4.55 -2.11 -3.49
N CYS A 16 4.72 -0.96 -2.84
CA CYS A 16 3.82 -0.49 -1.78
C CYS A 16 2.37 -0.34 -2.29
N GLN A 17 2.18 0.10 -3.53
CA GLN A 17 0.85 0.23 -4.09
C GLN A 17 0.20 -1.14 -4.38
N MET A 18 0.98 -2.12 -4.85
CA MET A 18 0.53 -3.50 -5.07
C MET A 18 0.08 -4.22 -3.79
N MET A 19 0.63 -3.86 -2.63
CA MET A 19 0.21 -4.41 -1.33
C MET A 19 -1.24 -4.08 -0.96
N GLY A 20 -1.85 -3.10 -1.66
CA GLY A 20 -3.19 -2.62 -1.33
C GLY A 20 -3.27 -1.86 0.00
N PRO A 21 -4.44 -1.32 0.34
CA PRO A 21 -4.64 -0.53 1.55
C PRO A 21 -4.30 -1.31 2.83
N ASP A 22 -4.68 -2.58 2.89
CA ASP A 22 -4.47 -3.43 4.06
C ASP A 22 -3.00 -3.81 4.24
N GLY A 23 -2.31 -4.19 3.15
CA GLY A 23 -0.88 -4.50 3.20
C GLY A 23 -0.04 -3.27 3.57
N ARG A 24 -0.39 -2.07 3.07
CA ARG A 24 0.26 -0.81 3.50
C ARG A 24 0.02 -0.49 4.97
N ARG A 25 -1.20 -0.74 5.47
CA ARG A 25 -1.55 -0.56 6.89
C ARG A 25 -0.75 -1.52 7.77
N ALA A 26 -0.70 -2.80 7.40
CA ALA A 26 0.07 -3.83 8.11
C ALA A 26 1.57 -3.52 8.10
N LEU A 27 2.13 -3.07 6.97
CA LEU A 27 3.53 -2.63 6.89
C LEU A 27 3.80 -1.46 7.83
N ARG A 28 2.93 -0.45 7.82
CA ARG A 28 3.02 0.70 8.74
C ARG A 28 3.08 0.22 10.18
N ILE A 29 2.15 -0.62 10.60
CA ILE A 29 2.09 -1.16 11.97
C ILE A 29 3.32 -2.00 12.30
N SER A 30 3.77 -2.85 11.38
CA SER A 30 4.94 -3.73 11.59
C SER A 30 6.22 -2.92 11.78
N LEU A 31 6.42 -1.86 11.00
CA LEU A 31 7.53 -0.91 11.19
C LEU A 31 7.48 -0.21 12.56
N LEU A 32 6.27 0.01 13.09
CA LEU A 32 6.09 0.59 14.43
C LEU A 32 6.42 -0.41 15.54
N TYR A 33 6.13 -1.69 15.36
CA TYR A 33 6.51 -2.75 16.30
C TYR A 33 8.00 -3.04 16.33
N ASP A 34 8.68 -3.01 15.17
CA ASP A 34 10.11 -3.25 15.06
C ASP A 34 10.95 -2.19 15.81
N MET A 35 10.37 -1.00 16.04
CA MET A 35 10.94 0.03 16.91
C MET A 35 10.88 -0.31 18.42
N GLY A 36 10.39 -1.50 18.80
CA GLY A 36 10.64 -2.10 20.12
C GLY A 36 9.53 -1.95 21.16
N GLU A 37 8.33 -1.51 20.80
CA GLU A 37 7.24 -1.30 21.76
C GLU A 37 6.04 -2.21 21.53
N LYS A 38 5.57 -2.87 22.60
CA LYS A 38 4.37 -3.75 22.60
C LYS A 38 3.06 -2.99 22.42
N ALA A 39 3.09 -1.67 22.61
CA ALA A 39 2.04 -0.71 22.29
C ALA A 39 2.75 0.62 22.03
N PRO A 40 2.34 1.41 21.03
CA PRO A 40 3.13 2.57 20.67
C PRO A 40 3.05 3.69 21.72
N ALA A 41 4.19 4.18 22.21
CA ALA A 41 4.28 5.23 23.23
C ALA A 41 4.00 6.63 22.70
N SER A 42 4.07 6.83 21.37
CA SER A 42 3.73 8.11 20.75
C SER A 42 2.20 8.22 20.53
N PRO A 43 1.59 9.39 20.83
CA PRO A 43 0.16 9.62 20.60
C PRO A 43 -0.27 9.36 19.15
N GLU A 44 0.56 9.72 18.17
CA GLU A 44 0.30 9.53 16.75
C GLU A 44 0.19 8.04 16.38
N LEU A 45 0.97 7.20 17.06
CA LEU A 45 1.01 5.77 16.80
C LEU A 45 -0.13 5.02 17.50
N ALA A 46 -0.52 5.47 18.69
CA ALA A 46 -1.71 4.95 19.38
C ALA A 46 -2.98 5.15 18.53
N VAL A 47 -3.11 6.32 17.87
CA VAL A 47 -4.22 6.60 16.94
C VAL A 47 -4.22 5.61 15.77
N LEU A 48 -3.07 5.36 15.14
CA LEU A 48 -2.98 4.42 14.01
C LEU A 48 -3.34 2.98 14.41
N TRP A 49 -2.94 2.57 15.61
CA TRP A 49 -3.29 1.27 16.17
C TRP A 49 -4.79 1.15 16.44
N ASP A 50 -5.41 2.18 17.05
CA ASP A 50 -6.84 2.20 17.32
C ASP A 50 -7.70 2.26 16.05
N GLU A 51 -7.23 2.96 15.01
CA GLU A 51 -7.87 2.97 13.69
C GLU A 51 -7.83 1.58 13.02
N ASP A 52 -6.71 0.87 13.10
CA ASP A 52 -6.57 -0.46 12.52
C ASP A 52 -7.49 -1.49 13.19
N ARG A 53 -7.54 -1.48 14.52
CA ARG A 53 -8.48 -2.33 15.29
C ARG A 53 -9.94 -2.04 14.93
N LEU A 54 -10.27 -0.76 14.73
CA LEU A 54 -11.60 -0.35 14.29
C LEU A 54 -11.92 -0.89 12.88
N ILE A 55 -10.97 -0.80 11.95
CA ILE A 55 -11.16 -1.27 10.56
C ILE A 55 -11.24 -2.80 10.48
N ARG A 56 -10.52 -3.52 11.35
CA ARG A 56 -10.63 -4.98 11.50
C ARG A 56 -11.92 -5.46 12.20
N GLY A 57 -12.73 -4.53 12.71
CA GLY A 57 -13.95 -4.87 13.45
C GLY A 57 -13.70 -5.40 14.87
N GLU A 58 -12.50 -5.21 15.42
CA GLU A 58 -12.18 -5.60 16.81
C GLU A 58 -12.78 -4.65 17.86
N ARG A 59 -13.34 -3.52 17.40
CA ARG A 59 -13.96 -2.49 18.22
C ARG A 59 -15.16 -1.88 17.49
N GLU A 60 -16.24 -1.64 18.21
CA GLU A 60 -17.40 -0.92 17.69
C GLU A 60 -17.12 0.60 17.51
N PRO A 61 -17.66 1.24 16.45
CA PRO A 61 -17.56 2.68 16.25
C PRO A 61 -18.46 3.42 17.24
N VAL A 62 -17.86 4.14 18.19
CA VAL A 62 -18.59 4.90 19.23
C VAL A 62 -18.55 6.41 18.98
N THR A 63 -17.64 6.89 18.13
CA THR A 63 -17.50 8.32 17.83
C THR A 63 -17.78 8.66 16.36
N VAL A 64 -17.97 9.96 16.09
CA VAL A 64 -18.03 10.48 14.70
C VAL A 64 -16.70 10.24 13.98
N TYR A 65 -15.58 10.36 14.70
CA TYR A 65 -14.26 10.05 14.17
C TYR A 65 -14.17 8.60 13.70
N ASP A 66 -14.67 7.65 14.50
CA ASP A 66 -14.67 6.23 14.15
C ASP A 66 -15.43 5.96 12.84
N ARG A 67 -16.63 6.55 12.71
CA ARG A 67 -17.43 6.42 11.49
C ARG A 67 -16.73 7.03 10.28
N TRP A 68 -16.03 8.15 10.46
CA TRP A 68 -15.22 8.75 9.41
C TRP A 68 -14.03 7.86 9.01
N VAL A 69 -13.34 7.26 9.98
CA VAL A 69 -12.23 6.32 9.72
C VAL A 69 -12.72 5.12 8.88
N LEU A 70 -13.87 4.54 9.25
CA LEU A 70 -14.47 3.43 8.51
C LEU A 70 -14.89 3.84 7.08
N ALA A 71 -15.53 5.00 6.93
CA ALA A 71 -15.90 5.53 5.61
C ALA A 71 -14.66 5.75 4.74
N ARG A 72 -13.60 6.36 5.30
CA ARG A 72 -12.33 6.59 4.61
C ARG A 72 -11.66 5.27 4.19
N ALA A 73 -11.67 4.26 5.07
CA ALA A 73 -11.08 2.95 4.76
C ALA A 73 -11.84 2.23 3.64
N ARG A 74 -13.17 2.33 3.64
CA ARG A 74 -14.01 1.83 2.56
C ARG A 74 -13.71 2.55 1.23
N ASP A 75 -13.68 3.88 1.26
CA ASP A 75 -13.35 4.68 0.07
C ASP A 75 -11.96 4.33 -0.47
N GLU A 76 -10.99 4.04 0.42
CA GLU A 76 -9.65 3.62 0.02
C GLU A 76 -9.63 2.21 -0.59
N ALA A 77 -10.43 1.29 -0.06
CA ALA A 77 -10.57 -0.07 -0.60
C ALA A 77 -11.26 -0.11 -1.97
N GLU A 78 -12.19 0.80 -2.23
CA GLU A 78 -12.90 0.91 -3.51
C GLU A 78 -12.07 1.60 -4.61
N ARG A 79 -10.96 2.29 -4.25
CA ARG A 79 -10.11 2.97 -5.22
C ARG A 79 -9.26 1.98 -6.04
N PRO A 80 -9.05 2.25 -7.35
CA PRO A 80 -8.06 1.52 -8.12
C PRO A 80 -6.69 1.62 -7.45
N LEU A 81 -5.96 0.50 -7.39
CA LEU A 81 -4.60 0.50 -6.87
C LEU A 81 -3.72 1.50 -7.61
N PHE A 82 -3.84 1.58 -8.94
CA PHE A 82 -3.06 2.52 -9.73
C PHE A 82 -3.96 3.50 -10.47
N ASP A 83 -4.17 4.67 -9.88
CA ASP A 83 -4.88 5.76 -10.56
C ASP A 83 -3.94 6.63 -11.42
N GLU A 84 -4.53 7.48 -12.27
CA GLU A 84 -3.74 8.40 -13.12
C GLU A 84 -2.96 9.45 -12.30
N HIS A 85 -3.37 9.72 -11.06
CA HIS A 85 -2.63 10.63 -10.19
C HIS A 85 -1.32 10.01 -9.73
N PHE A 86 -1.34 8.74 -9.31
CA PHE A 86 -0.16 7.96 -8.95
C PHE A 86 0.87 7.98 -10.09
N TRP A 87 0.45 7.63 -11.30
CA TRP A 87 1.34 7.60 -12.46
C TRP A 87 1.90 8.98 -12.81
N ARG A 88 1.09 10.03 -12.70
CA ARG A 88 1.54 11.41 -12.93
C ARG A 88 2.62 11.83 -11.95
N MET A 89 2.45 11.52 -10.66
CA MET A 89 3.45 11.81 -9.63
C MET A 89 4.75 11.05 -9.88
N ARG A 90 4.67 9.76 -10.20
CA ARG A 90 5.86 8.96 -10.54
C ARG A 90 6.61 9.52 -11.75
N ARG A 91 5.89 10.04 -12.75
CA ARG A 91 6.52 10.67 -13.92
C ARG A 91 7.27 11.94 -13.54
N ALA A 92 6.66 12.79 -12.72
CA ALA A 92 7.28 14.01 -12.23
C ALA A 92 8.56 13.71 -11.43
N ASP A 93 8.55 12.66 -10.61
CA ASP A 93 9.74 12.24 -9.84
C ASP A 93 10.88 11.79 -10.77
N LEU A 94 10.59 11.04 -11.83
CA LEU A 94 11.58 10.66 -12.85
C LEU A 94 12.12 11.89 -13.60
N GLU A 95 11.24 12.78 -14.06
CA GLU A 95 11.64 14.02 -14.74
C GLU A 95 12.56 14.87 -13.85
N HIS A 96 12.24 14.97 -12.55
CA HIS A 96 13.07 15.69 -11.56
C HIS A 96 14.44 15.04 -11.32
N ALA A 97 14.53 13.72 -11.49
CA ALA A 97 15.79 12.97 -11.42
C ALA A 97 16.64 13.06 -12.70
N GLY A 98 16.18 13.80 -13.73
CA GLY A 98 16.92 14.05 -14.97
C GLY A 98 16.60 13.09 -16.12
N PHE A 99 15.48 12.36 -16.04
CA PHE A 99 14.95 11.64 -17.20
C PHE A 99 14.31 12.63 -18.18
N ALA A 100 14.47 12.40 -19.48
CA ALA A 100 13.72 13.16 -20.47
C ALA A 100 12.21 12.85 -20.37
N PRO A 101 11.30 13.79 -20.70
CA PRO A 101 9.86 13.55 -20.59
C PRO A 101 9.36 12.31 -21.35
N ASP A 102 9.86 12.06 -22.56
CA ASP A 102 9.53 10.86 -23.32
C ASP A 102 10.08 9.59 -22.67
N GLU A 103 11.30 9.65 -22.13
CA GLU A 103 11.93 8.55 -21.43
C GLU A 103 11.16 8.17 -20.14
N ALA A 104 10.78 9.15 -19.34
CA ALA A 104 9.97 8.95 -18.14
C ALA A 104 8.59 8.36 -18.47
N ARG A 105 7.97 8.82 -19.57
CA ARG A 105 6.71 8.26 -20.07
C ARG A 105 6.87 6.79 -20.47
N ASP A 106 7.94 6.46 -21.20
CA ASP A 106 8.16 5.12 -21.72
C ASP A 106 8.48 4.11 -20.60
N VAL A 107 9.23 4.53 -19.57
CA VAL A 107 9.43 3.74 -18.33
C VAL A 107 8.09 3.40 -17.67
N ILE A 108 7.21 4.40 -17.49
CA ILE A 108 5.88 4.18 -16.89
C ILE A 108 5.03 3.27 -17.76
N ALA A 109 5.04 3.45 -19.07
CA ALA A 109 4.30 2.60 -19.99
C ALA A 109 4.76 1.14 -19.92
N ALA A 110 6.07 0.89 -19.81
CA ALA A 110 6.63 -0.44 -19.64
C ALA A 110 6.17 -1.10 -18.34
N ILE A 111 6.18 -0.37 -17.22
CA ILE A 111 5.70 -0.87 -15.93
C ILE A 111 4.20 -1.16 -15.98
N ARG A 112 3.39 -0.24 -16.49
CA ARG A 112 1.93 -0.44 -16.64
C ARG A 112 1.61 -1.69 -17.45
N LYS A 113 2.35 -1.91 -18.54
CA LYS A 113 2.24 -3.13 -19.36
C LYS A 113 2.63 -4.38 -18.57
N SER A 114 3.71 -4.33 -17.80
CA SER A 114 4.14 -5.45 -16.95
C SER A 114 3.10 -5.80 -15.88
N LEU A 115 2.49 -4.80 -15.26
CA LEU A 115 1.45 -4.98 -14.24
C LEU A 115 0.14 -5.53 -14.82
N GLY A 116 -0.23 -5.12 -16.04
CA GLY A 116 -1.40 -5.68 -16.75
C GLY A 116 -1.22 -7.14 -17.18
N ASN A 117 0.02 -7.61 -17.26
CA ASN A 117 0.37 -9.01 -17.53
C ASN A 117 0.71 -9.80 -16.26
N ALA A 118 0.83 -9.14 -15.11
CA ALA A 118 1.07 -9.83 -13.85
C ALA A 118 -0.17 -10.65 -13.52
N PRO A 119 -0.04 -11.92 -13.07
CA PRO A 119 -1.16 -12.58 -12.42
C PRO A 119 -1.62 -11.62 -11.32
N ALA A 120 -2.92 -11.33 -11.27
CA ALA A 120 -3.48 -10.67 -10.11
C ALA A 120 -2.86 -11.36 -8.90
N ILE A 121 -2.21 -10.60 -8.01
CA ILE A 121 -1.92 -11.13 -6.67
C ILE A 121 -3.31 -11.37 -6.13
N GLY A 122 -3.78 -12.60 -6.38
CA GLY A 122 -5.11 -13.02 -6.02
C GLY A 122 -5.18 -12.78 -4.53
N ASN A 123 -6.29 -12.21 -4.13
CA ASN A 123 -6.88 -12.60 -2.87
C ASN A 123 -7.17 -14.10 -2.96
N ASP A 124 -6.12 -14.94 -2.99
CA ASP A 124 -6.19 -16.24 -2.38
C ASP A 124 -6.43 -15.90 -0.92
N GLU A 125 -7.72 -15.78 -0.60
CA GLU A 125 -8.24 -16.03 0.71
C GLU A 125 -7.56 -17.31 1.18
N GLY A 126 -6.46 -17.14 1.91
CA GLY A 126 -5.96 -18.18 2.76
C GLY A 126 -7.15 -18.55 3.62
N ASP A 127 -7.72 -19.72 3.35
CA ASP A 127 -8.69 -20.30 4.23
C ASP A 127 -8.07 -20.27 5.62
N GLN A 128 -8.79 -19.71 6.59
CA GLN A 128 -8.32 -19.61 7.98
C GLN A 128 -8.29 -21.00 8.66
N HIS A 129 -8.06 -22.05 7.89
CA HIS A 129 -8.03 -23.44 8.30
C HIS A 129 -6.81 -24.10 7.70
N GLY A 130 -5.64 -23.80 8.27
CA GLY A 130 -4.35 -24.36 7.88
C GLY A 130 -4.37 -25.87 7.70
N ASN A 131 -4.61 -26.31 6.47
CA ASN A 131 -4.57 -27.73 6.12
C ASN A 131 -3.85 -27.91 4.79
N PHE A 132 -2.54 -28.16 4.86
CA PHE A 132 -1.74 -28.57 3.73
C PHE A 132 -2.16 -29.97 3.27
N ARG A 133 -3.06 -30.04 2.28
CA ARG A 133 -3.22 -31.26 1.49
C ARG A 133 -2.20 -31.26 0.36
N LYS A 134 -1.13 -32.04 0.55
CA LYS A 134 -0.34 -32.60 -0.54
C LYS A 134 -1.28 -33.41 -1.44
N VAL A 135 -1.24 -33.16 -2.75
CA VAL A 135 -1.72 -34.12 -3.73
C VAL A 135 -0.52 -34.57 -4.55
N ALA A 136 -0.39 -35.90 -4.60
CA ALA A 136 0.64 -36.65 -5.31
C ALA A 136 0.47 -36.60 -6.83
#